data_AF-A0A8J4PVC8-F1
#
_entry.id   AF-A0A8J4PVC8-F1
#
_cell.length_a   1.000
_cell.length_b   1.000
_cell.length_c   1.000
_cell.angle_alpha   90.00
_cell.angle_beta   90.00
_cell.angle_gamma   90.00
#
_symmetry.space_group_name_H-M   'P 1'
#
loop_
_entity.id
_entity.type
_entity.pdbx_description
1 polymer ?
#
loop_
_entity_poly.entity_id
_entity_poly.type
_entity_poly.pdbx_seq_one_letter_code
_entity_poly.pdbx_strand_id
1 'polypeptide(L)'
;MTSKVPPKESFLYKAYNGSTLEFDIAGDTCQKFGFFHGCRVQTPKGLASVIGVRDGNLWFHVDGDPGASYWDNGKDYEDLVFKLQIQLIDDFPLEVIENKYRVKRINYLNNEVSIILQNENGPCPLISIANVLLLQRKVSLDPDTQSVTIKKMGDLIMKHAKTIYKNDPDVLAILEDYDKNVLPTLESGLIVNILFNSIFGFDKTAPCQIFDYLHIKLVHGWIVDPEKKELFKAIGNQNYNDLTPKIVTFDQSFPDSPKELEQEIKDFANSNQLTDYGLSLIQQNLKEDELCVFFRNNHFATMTKHDGFLHILVSDLGYEREKNIIWDRIMTKEGESLFLSGKFLSRKDESIIEVKSTLVLFGFSTPQVDEAIVHISAIDKLDVDLLDEATKYLTSKGYIPM
;
A
#
# COMPACT_ATOMS: atom_id res chain seq x y z
N MET A 1 -19.91 -27.68 19.82
CA MET A 1 -20.71 -27.10 18.71
C MET A 1 -20.07 -27.54 17.42
N THR A 2 -20.85 -28.14 16.53
CA THR A 2 -20.42 -28.76 15.28
C THR A 2 -19.78 -27.73 14.34
N SER A 3 -18.57 -28.02 13.86
CA SER A 3 -17.93 -27.26 12.79
C SER A 3 -18.78 -27.41 11.51
N LYS A 4 -19.43 -26.34 11.10
CA LYS A 4 -20.08 -26.28 9.79
C LYS A 4 -18.98 -26.20 8.73
N VAL A 5 -18.79 -27.30 8.00
CA VAL A 5 -18.04 -27.29 6.74
C VAL A 5 -18.77 -26.35 5.78
N PRO A 6 -18.07 -25.40 5.11
CA PRO A 6 -18.69 -24.52 4.14
C PRO A 6 -19.32 -25.33 2.98
N PRO A 7 -20.36 -24.81 2.31
CA PRO A 7 -21.05 -25.54 1.25
C PRO A 7 -20.09 -25.85 0.09
N LYS A 8 -20.02 -27.12 -0.32
CA LYS A 8 -19.35 -27.53 -1.55
C LYS A 8 -20.14 -27.03 -2.75
N GLU A 9 -19.62 -26.05 -3.46
CA GLU A 9 -20.12 -25.68 -4.80
C GLU A 9 -19.41 -26.58 -5.82
N SER A 10 -20.16 -27.45 -6.49
CA SER A 10 -19.61 -28.36 -7.49
C SER A 10 -20.24 -28.17 -8.87
N PHE A 11 -19.43 -28.39 -9.91
CA PHE A 11 -19.79 -28.21 -11.30
C PHE A 11 -19.51 -29.48 -12.09
N LEU A 12 -20.53 -30.00 -12.78
CA LEU A 12 -20.39 -31.15 -13.66
C LEU A 12 -20.00 -30.69 -15.06
N TYR A 13 -18.85 -31.15 -15.55
CA TYR A 13 -18.33 -30.77 -16.87
C TYR A 13 -17.80 -31.97 -17.64
N LYS A 14 -17.89 -31.91 -18.96
CA LYS A 14 -17.43 -32.97 -19.85
C LYS A 14 -15.90 -32.98 -19.91
N ALA A 15 -15.28 -34.13 -19.74
CA ALA A 15 -13.86 -34.34 -19.92
C ALA A 15 -13.51 -34.74 -21.36
N TYR A 16 -12.23 -34.66 -21.71
CA TYR A 16 -11.71 -34.98 -23.04
C TYR A 16 -12.12 -36.38 -23.55
N ASN A 17 -12.23 -37.36 -22.66
CA ASN A 17 -12.65 -38.73 -22.97
C ASN A 17 -14.17 -38.91 -23.16
N GLY A 18 -14.96 -37.83 -23.07
CA GLY A 18 -16.41 -37.85 -23.21
C GLY A 18 -17.20 -38.15 -21.94
N SER A 19 -16.55 -38.50 -20.82
CA SER A 19 -17.20 -38.67 -19.52
C SER A 19 -17.54 -37.33 -18.86
N THR A 20 -18.61 -37.27 -18.08
CA THR A 20 -18.90 -36.12 -17.23
C THR A 20 -18.19 -36.29 -15.89
N LEU A 21 -17.35 -35.32 -15.52
CA LEU A 21 -16.64 -35.28 -14.25
C LEU A 21 -17.18 -34.14 -13.38
N GLU A 22 -17.05 -34.31 -12.07
CA GLU A 22 -17.40 -33.28 -11.08
C GLU A 22 -16.15 -32.50 -10.66
N PHE A 23 -16.26 -31.18 -10.64
CA PHE A 23 -15.19 -30.25 -10.27
C PHE A 23 -15.66 -29.40 -9.08
N ASP A 24 -14.77 -29.15 -8.13
CA ASP A 24 -15.00 -28.21 -7.03
C ASP A 24 -14.75 -26.79 -7.56
N ILE A 25 -15.77 -25.95 -7.49
CA ILE A 25 -15.73 -24.56 -7.97
C ILE A 25 -15.88 -23.55 -6.82
N ALA A 26 -15.85 -24.03 -5.56
CA ALA A 26 -15.99 -23.17 -4.40
C ALA A 26 -14.84 -22.15 -4.36
N GLY A 27 -15.19 -20.90 -4.04
CA GLY A 27 -14.24 -19.78 -3.97
C GLY A 27 -13.02 -20.11 -3.10
N ASP A 28 -13.21 -20.70 -1.92
CA ASP A 28 -12.13 -21.07 -1.00
C ASP A 28 -11.16 -22.11 -1.60
N THR A 29 -11.66 -23.06 -2.40
CA THR A 29 -10.86 -24.10 -3.05
C THR A 29 -10.05 -23.52 -4.23
N CYS A 30 -10.69 -22.67 -5.04
CA CYS A 30 -10.07 -21.99 -6.17
C CYS A 30 -9.08 -20.89 -5.75
N GLN A 31 -9.32 -20.22 -4.61
CA GLN A 31 -8.50 -19.13 -4.10
C GLN A 31 -7.03 -19.53 -3.93
N LYS A 32 -6.77 -20.78 -3.52
CA LYS A 32 -5.40 -21.31 -3.38
C LYS A 32 -4.57 -21.20 -4.66
N PHE A 33 -5.23 -21.29 -5.81
CA PHE A 33 -4.62 -21.24 -7.13
C PHE A 33 -4.67 -19.84 -7.75
N GLY A 34 -5.45 -18.91 -7.19
CA GLY A 34 -5.64 -17.56 -7.73
C GLY A 34 -6.44 -17.49 -9.05
N PHE A 35 -7.03 -18.61 -9.48
CA PHE A 35 -7.89 -18.70 -10.67
C PHE A 35 -9.23 -19.32 -10.30
N PHE A 36 -10.32 -18.78 -10.84
CA PHE A 36 -11.68 -19.19 -10.51
C PHE A 36 -12.38 -19.86 -11.70
N HIS A 37 -13.40 -20.65 -11.41
CA HIS A 37 -14.24 -21.25 -12.45
C HIS A 37 -14.73 -20.18 -13.45
N GLY A 38 -14.56 -20.45 -14.75
CA GLY A 38 -14.95 -19.56 -15.83
C GLY A 38 -13.89 -18.53 -16.23
N CYS A 39 -12.79 -18.37 -15.46
CA CYS A 39 -11.67 -17.53 -15.87
C CYS A 39 -11.11 -18.00 -17.21
N ARG A 40 -10.84 -17.05 -18.09
CA ARG A 40 -10.14 -17.31 -19.33
C ARG A 40 -8.65 -17.15 -19.10
N VAL A 41 -7.85 -18.06 -19.65
CA VAL A 41 -6.40 -18.08 -19.45
C VAL A 41 -5.65 -18.46 -20.72
N GLN A 42 -4.42 -17.96 -20.86
CA GLN A 42 -3.40 -18.48 -21.76
C GLN A 42 -2.63 -19.55 -21.00
N THR A 43 -2.63 -20.77 -21.54
CA THR A 43 -1.78 -21.87 -21.05
C THR A 43 -0.67 -22.15 -22.06
N PRO A 44 0.37 -22.91 -21.69
CA PRO A 44 1.36 -23.41 -22.65
C PRO A 44 0.78 -24.25 -23.79
N LYS A 45 -0.44 -24.80 -23.62
CA LYS A 45 -1.14 -25.59 -24.63
C LYS A 45 -2.11 -24.76 -25.50
N GLY A 46 -2.28 -23.48 -25.21
CA GLY A 46 -3.21 -22.60 -25.90
C GLY A 46 -4.19 -21.90 -24.95
N LEU A 47 -5.12 -21.16 -25.55
CA LEU A 47 -6.21 -20.49 -24.85
C LEU A 47 -7.09 -21.53 -24.17
N ALA A 48 -7.49 -21.29 -22.93
CA ALA A 48 -8.28 -22.22 -22.16
C ALA A 48 -9.22 -21.52 -21.18
N SER A 49 -10.22 -22.25 -20.71
CA SER A 49 -11.11 -21.81 -19.64
C SER A 49 -10.93 -22.68 -18.40
N VAL A 50 -10.88 -22.05 -17.23
CA VAL A 50 -10.76 -22.72 -15.94
C VAL A 50 -12.08 -23.41 -15.59
N ILE A 51 -12.03 -24.72 -15.35
CA ILE A 51 -13.22 -25.53 -15.06
C ILE A 51 -13.43 -25.69 -13.56
N GLY A 52 -12.37 -25.80 -12.78
CA GLY A 52 -12.44 -25.99 -11.33
C GLY A 52 -11.36 -26.95 -10.83
N VAL A 53 -11.40 -27.25 -9.54
CA VAL A 53 -10.40 -28.09 -8.88
C VAL A 53 -10.90 -29.53 -8.78
N ARG A 54 -10.05 -30.48 -9.18
CA ARG A 54 -10.33 -31.92 -9.03
C ARG A 54 -9.05 -32.67 -8.73
N ASP A 55 -9.13 -33.57 -7.75
CA ASP A 55 -7.99 -34.37 -7.26
C ASP A 55 -6.79 -33.50 -6.82
N GLY A 56 -7.07 -32.30 -6.30
CA GLY A 56 -6.09 -31.35 -5.77
C GLY A 56 -5.33 -30.53 -6.83
N ASN A 57 -5.78 -30.58 -8.09
CA ASN A 57 -5.20 -29.82 -9.19
C ASN A 57 -6.28 -28.97 -9.86
N LEU A 58 -5.89 -27.84 -10.45
CA LEU A 58 -6.82 -26.99 -11.19
C LEU A 58 -6.88 -27.44 -12.66
N TRP A 59 -8.10 -27.58 -13.17
CA TRP A 59 -8.39 -28.14 -14.48
C TRP A 59 -8.84 -27.06 -15.46
N PHE A 60 -8.43 -27.25 -16.71
CA PHE A 60 -8.68 -26.37 -17.84
C PHE A 60 -9.33 -27.14 -18.99
N HIS A 61 -10.21 -26.45 -19.70
CA HIS A 61 -10.66 -26.83 -21.03
C HIS A 61 -9.92 -25.97 -22.04
N VAL A 62 -8.96 -26.57 -22.75
CA VAL A 62 -8.22 -25.90 -23.82
C VAL A 62 -9.12 -25.79 -25.06
N ASP A 63 -9.11 -24.65 -25.72
CA ASP A 63 -9.92 -24.41 -26.90
C ASP A 63 -9.67 -25.42 -28.01
N GLY A 64 -10.77 -25.94 -28.55
CA GLY A 64 -10.74 -26.96 -29.60
C GLY A 64 -10.78 -28.39 -29.08
N ASP A 65 -10.63 -28.60 -27.78
CA ASP A 65 -10.82 -29.92 -27.18
C ASP A 65 -12.31 -30.26 -26.97
N PRO A 66 -12.66 -31.56 -26.89
CA PRO A 66 -14.04 -32.00 -26.67
C PRO A 66 -14.55 -31.83 -25.23
N GLY A 67 -13.71 -31.30 -24.31
CA GLY A 67 -13.98 -31.13 -22.89
C GLY A 67 -12.71 -30.82 -22.09
N ALA A 68 -12.80 -30.79 -20.75
CA ALA A 68 -11.65 -30.58 -19.86
C ALA A 68 -10.53 -31.59 -20.16
N SER A 69 -9.35 -31.06 -20.51
CA SER A 69 -8.29 -31.80 -21.20
C SER A 69 -6.89 -31.56 -20.64
N TYR A 70 -6.75 -30.56 -19.78
CA TYR A 70 -5.49 -30.18 -19.17
C TYR A 70 -5.71 -29.89 -17.69
N TRP A 71 -4.73 -30.26 -16.86
CA TRP A 71 -4.71 -29.95 -15.45
C TRP A 71 -3.29 -29.56 -15.06
N ASP A 72 -3.15 -28.64 -14.11
CA ASP A 72 -1.85 -28.14 -13.69
C ASP A 72 -1.20 -28.99 -12.60
N ASN A 73 0.14 -29.07 -12.65
CA ASN A 73 0.91 -29.71 -11.58
C ASN A 73 1.27 -28.74 -10.46
N GLY A 74 0.79 -27.49 -10.51
CA GLY A 74 1.12 -26.45 -9.54
C GLY A 74 0.38 -26.66 -8.22
N LYS A 75 0.98 -26.23 -7.12
CA LYS A 75 0.38 -26.36 -5.78
C LYS A 75 -0.29 -25.09 -5.28
N ASP A 76 0.02 -23.96 -5.91
CA ASP A 76 -0.46 -22.61 -5.55
C ASP A 76 -0.34 -21.65 -6.75
N TYR A 77 -0.80 -20.41 -6.56
CA TYR A 77 -0.78 -19.35 -7.57
C TYR A 77 0.64 -19.07 -8.15
N GLU A 78 1.67 -19.06 -7.31
CA GLU A 78 3.04 -18.79 -7.78
C GLU A 78 3.55 -19.88 -8.72
N ASP A 79 3.27 -21.15 -8.40
CA ASP A 79 3.60 -22.27 -9.30
C ASP A 79 2.90 -22.11 -10.65
N LEU A 80 1.63 -21.69 -10.66
CA LEU A 80 0.85 -21.56 -11.89
C LEU A 80 1.34 -20.42 -12.78
N VAL A 81 1.58 -19.24 -12.19
CA VAL A 81 1.97 -18.05 -12.96
C VAL A 81 3.45 -18.10 -13.35
N PHE A 82 4.34 -18.40 -12.41
CA PHE A 82 5.78 -18.25 -12.64
C PHE A 82 6.45 -19.51 -13.18
N LYS A 83 5.99 -20.71 -12.79
CA LYS A 83 6.58 -21.98 -13.28
C LYS A 83 5.83 -22.53 -14.49
N LEU A 84 4.51 -22.48 -14.46
CA LEU A 84 3.65 -23.05 -15.52
C LEU A 84 3.16 -22.01 -16.54
N GLN A 85 3.51 -20.72 -16.36
CA GLN A 85 3.25 -19.64 -17.32
C GLN A 85 1.76 -19.49 -17.68
N ILE A 86 0.88 -19.73 -16.70
CA ILE A 86 -0.56 -19.51 -16.86
C ILE A 86 -0.84 -18.02 -16.68
N GLN A 87 -1.50 -17.40 -17.67
CA GLN A 87 -1.85 -15.98 -17.63
C GLN A 87 -3.36 -15.82 -17.78
N LEU A 88 -4.00 -14.96 -16.98
CA LEU A 88 -5.41 -14.61 -17.21
C LEU A 88 -5.55 -13.83 -18.52
N ILE A 89 -6.62 -14.13 -19.25
CA ILE A 89 -7.04 -13.41 -20.46
C ILE A 89 -8.33 -12.72 -20.11
N ASP A 90 -8.34 -11.41 -20.14
CA ASP A 90 -9.57 -10.65 -19.95
C ASP A 90 -10.39 -10.68 -21.26
N ASP A 91 -11.18 -11.73 -21.47
CA ASP A 91 -12.14 -11.83 -22.58
C ASP A 91 -13.39 -10.99 -22.28
N PHE A 92 -13.26 -9.67 -22.37
CA PHE A 92 -14.33 -8.80 -22.83
C PHE A 92 -13.81 -8.04 -24.06
N PRO A 93 -14.63 -7.86 -25.11
CA PRO A 93 -14.27 -6.88 -26.14
C PRO A 93 -13.97 -5.57 -25.40
N LEU A 94 -12.78 -5.00 -25.63
CA LEU A 94 -12.34 -3.74 -25.03
C LEU A 94 -13.27 -2.59 -25.47
N GLU A 95 -14.47 -2.52 -24.91
CA GLU A 95 -14.84 -1.26 -24.30
C GLU A 95 -13.78 -1.00 -23.23
N VAL A 96 -13.08 0.12 -23.35
CA VAL A 96 -12.14 0.60 -22.35
C VAL A 96 -12.83 0.54 -20.98
N ILE A 97 -12.59 -0.51 -20.20
CA ILE A 97 -12.92 -0.52 -18.79
C ILE A 97 -11.98 0.54 -18.24
N GLU A 98 -12.50 1.76 -18.09
CA GLU A 98 -11.74 2.88 -17.56
C GLU A 98 -10.98 2.40 -16.33
N ASN A 99 -9.65 2.60 -16.31
CA ASN A 99 -8.80 2.41 -15.15
C ASN A 99 -9.40 3.16 -13.94
N LYS A 100 -10.29 2.47 -13.21
CA LYS A 100 -11.15 3.02 -12.16
C LYS A 100 -10.61 2.57 -10.80
N TYR A 101 -10.33 3.55 -9.96
CA TYR A 101 -9.78 3.38 -8.63
C TYR A 101 -10.89 3.61 -7.61
N ARG A 102 -11.03 2.69 -6.65
CA ARG A 102 -12.06 2.79 -5.62
C ARG A 102 -11.80 3.98 -4.71
N VAL A 103 -12.89 4.58 -4.25
CA VAL A 103 -12.85 5.69 -3.30
C VAL A 103 -13.30 5.18 -1.94
N LYS A 104 -12.46 5.37 -0.92
CA LYS A 104 -12.78 5.08 0.47
C LYS A 104 -13.07 6.39 1.21
N ARG A 105 -14.20 6.45 1.92
CA ARG A 105 -14.51 7.57 2.82
C ARG A 105 -13.93 7.25 4.19
N ILE A 106 -13.19 8.21 4.74
CA ILE A 106 -12.51 8.08 6.01
C ILE A 106 -12.82 9.28 6.90
N ASN A 107 -12.71 9.10 8.21
CA ASN A 107 -12.72 10.21 9.15
C ASN A 107 -11.28 10.53 9.53
N TYR A 108 -10.74 11.63 9.00
CA TYR A 108 -9.39 12.10 9.27
C TYR A 108 -9.44 13.39 10.08
N LEU A 109 -8.87 13.37 11.28
CA LEU A 109 -8.87 14.50 12.22
C LEU A 109 -10.26 15.13 12.41
N ASN A 110 -11.28 14.29 12.61
CA ASN A 110 -12.70 14.65 12.76
C ASN A 110 -13.39 15.22 11.50
N ASN A 111 -12.77 15.10 10.33
CA ASN A 111 -13.37 15.51 9.06
C ASN A 111 -13.59 14.28 8.18
N GLU A 112 -14.78 14.21 7.57
CA GLU A 112 -15.03 13.22 6.53
C GLU A 112 -14.33 13.65 5.24
N VAL A 113 -13.42 12.79 4.76
CA VAL A 113 -12.66 13.02 3.52
C VAL A 113 -12.63 11.74 2.70
N SER A 114 -12.38 11.90 1.40
CA SER A 114 -12.15 10.77 0.50
C SER A 114 -10.67 10.48 0.40
N ILE A 115 -10.33 9.20 0.29
CA ILE A 115 -9.05 8.77 -0.27
C ILE A 115 -9.31 7.84 -1.45
N ILE A 116 -8.35 7.78 -2.36
CA ILE A 116 -8.35 6.91 -3.51
C ILE A 116 -7.48 5.70 -3.16
N LEU A 117 -8.04 4.53 -3.39
CA LEU A 117 -7.37 3.26 -3.15
C LEU A 117 -6.58 2.81 -4.37
N GLN A 118 -5.48 2.15 -4.10
CA GLN A 118 -4.60 1.56 -5.07
C GLN A 118 -4.87 0.06 -5.21
N ASN A 119 -4.84 -0.42 -6.45
CA ASN A 119 -4.74 -1.83 -6.81
C ASN A 119 -3.30 -2.17 -7.28
N GLU A 120 -3.00 -3.45 -7.52
CA GLU A 120 -1.66 -3.92 -7.90
C GLU A 120 -1.07 -3.23 -9.15
N ASN A 121 -1.93 -2.71 -10.05
CA ASN A 121 -1.54 -2.12 -11.34
C ASN A 121 -1.71 -0.58 -11.43
N GLY A 122 -1.92 0.10 -10.29
CA GLY A 122 -2.28 1.52 -10.27
C GLY A 122 -1.12 2.51 -10.42
N PRO A 123 -1.34 3.73 -10.97
CA PRO A 123 -0.34 4.78 -10.97
C PRO A 123 -0.21 5.36 -9.55
N CYS A 124 0.55 4.67 -8.70
CA CYS A 124 0.82 5.08 -7.32
C CYS A 124 1.30 6.54 -7.15
N PRO A 125 2.03 7.17 -8.10
CA PRO A 125 2.40 8.58 -7.96
C PRO A 125 1.18 9.50 -8.00
N LEU A 126 0.26 9.28 -8.95
CA LEU A 126 -0.96 10.09 -9.09
C LEU A 126 -1.89 9.90 -7.92
N ILE A 127 -2.06 8.65 -7.47
CA ILE A 127 -2.88 8.32 -6.30
C ILE A 127 -2.32 9.01 -5.05
N SER A 128 -1.01 8.95 -4.85
CA SER A 128 -0.36 9.61 -3.71
C SER A 128 -0.51 11.13 -3.73
N ILE A 129 -0.32 11.77 -4.87
CA ILE A 129 -0.53 13.21 -5.02
C ILE A 129 -1.99 13.58 -4.73
N ALA A 130 -2.93 12.84 -5.33
CA ALA A 130 -4.36 13.10 -5.14
C ALA A 130 -4.77 12.93 -3.68
N ASN A 131 -4.29 11.88 -3.00
CA ASN A 131 -4.56 11.63 -1.59
C ASN A 131 -4.01 12.74 -0.69
N VAL A 132 -2.79 13.25 -0.95
CA VAL A 132 -2.28 14.44 -0.24
C VAL A 132 -3.25 15.61 -0.38
N LEU A 133 -3.70 15.93 -1.60
CA LEU A 133 -4.60 17.06 -1.84
C LEU A 133 -5.99 16.86 -1.22
N LEU A 134 -6.51 15.62 -1.22
CA LEU A 134 -7.80 15.27 -0.62
C LEU A 134 -7.75 15.37 0.91
N LEU A 135 -6.70 14.83 1.54
CA LEU A 135 -6.48 14.94 2.99
C LEU A 135 -6.26 16.39 3.43
N GLN A 136 -5.58 17.20 2.60
CA GLN A 136 -5.45 18.65 2.80
C GLN A 136 -6.76 19.41 2.56
N ARG A 137 -7.81 18.74 2.06
CA ARG A 137 -9.10 19.34 1.66
C ARG A 137 -8.97 20.44 0.61
N LYS A 138 -7.89 20.41 -0.18
CA LYS A 138 -7.63 21.33 -1.30
C LYS A 138 -8.42 20.94 -2.55
N VAL A 139 -8.74 19.65 -2.66
CA VAL A 139 -9.66 19.09 -3.65
C VAL A 139 -10.68 18.20 -2.94
N SER A 140 -11.81 17.93 -3.58
CA SER A 140 -12.86 17.07 -3.06
C SER A 140 -13.48 16.24 -4.18
N LEU A 141 -14.09 15.12 -3.80
CA LEU A 141 -14.89 14.25 -4.65
C LEU A 141 -16.34 14.32 -4.21
N ASP A 142 -17.28 14.29 -5.16
CA ASP A 142 -18.71 14.29 -4.88
C ASP A 142 -19.08 13.14 -3.94
N PRO A 143 -20.00 13.30 -2.97
CA PRO A 143 -20.31 12.29 -1.96
C PRO A 143 -20.62 10.89 -2.52
N ASP A 144 -21.31 10.84 -3.66
CA ASP A 144 -21.73 9.59 -4.30
C ASP A 144 -20.62 8.93 -5.15
N THR A 145 -19.45 9.56 -5.26
CA THR A 145 -18.32 9.02 -6.02
C THR A 145 -17.77 7.77 -5.33
N GLN A 146 -17.95 6.60 -5.96
CA GLN A 146 -17.41 5.30 -5.52
C GLN A 146 -16.10 4.91 -6.20
N SER A 147 -15.84 5.49 -7.38
CA SER A 147 -14.59 5.26 -8.11
C SER A 147 -14.21 6.47 -8.95
N VAL A 148 -12.92 6.63 -9.24
CA VAL A 148 -12.37 7.70 -10.07
C VAL A 148 -11.48 7.11 -11.16
N THR A 149 -11.50 7.72 -12.35
CA THR A 149 -10.60 7.36 -13.44
C THR A 149 -9.26 8.06 -13.30
N ILE A 150 -8.20 7.56 -13.95
CA ILE A 150 -6.90 8.25 -13.99
C ILE A 150 -7.05 9.68 -14.53
N LYS A 151 -7.78 9.84 -15.64
CA LYS A 151 -8.09 11.15 -16.22
C LYS A 151 -8.74 12.08 -15.19
N LYS A 152 -9.73 11.59 -14.45
CA LYS A 152 -10.40 12.39 -13.41
C LYS A 152 -9.44 12.79 -12.29
N MET A 153 -8.50 11.92 -11.90
CA MET A 153 -7.45 12.25 -10.93
C MET A 153 -6.51 13.33 -11.48
N GLY A 154 -6.05 13.18 -12.73
CA GLY A 154 -5.25 14.17 -13.43
C GLY A 154 -5.93 15.54 -13.49
N ASP A 155 -7.20 15.57 -13.92
CA ASP A 155 -8.01 16.79 -13.98
C ASP A 155 -8.12 17.48 -12.61
N LEU A 156 -8.30 16.72 -11.53
CA LEU A 156 -8.38 17.27 -10.16
C LEU A 156 -7.05 17.90 -9.73
N ILE A 157 -5.94 17.21 -9.98
CA ILE A 157 -4.59 17.69 -9.67
C ILE A 157 -4.28 18.96 -10.46
N MET A 158 -4.51 18.95 -11.78
CA MET A 158 -4.21 20.08 -12.65
C MET A 158 -5.13 21.28 -12.40
N LYS A 159 -6.41 21.05 -12.07
CA LYS A 159 -7.31 22.12 -11.63
C LYS A 159 -6.79 22.82 -10.38
N HIS A 160 -6.28 22.05 -9.41
CA HIS A 160 -5.68 22.64 -8.21
C HIS A 160 -4.40 23.41 -8.53
N ALA A 161 -3.48 22.83 -9.32
CA ALA A 161 -2.26 23.52 -9.74
C ALA A 161 -2.55 24.86 -10.44
N LYS A 162 -3.47 24.87 -11.41
CA LYS A 162 -3.90 26.11 -12.11
C LYS A 162 -4.54 27.12 -11.16
N THR A 163 -5.16 26.67 -10.07
CA THR A 163 -5.74 27.57 -9.05
C THR A 163 -4.65 28.26 -8.21
N ILE A 164 -3.54 27.57 -7.90
CA ILE A 164 -2.38 28.16 -7.20
C ILE A 164 -1.80 29.32 -8.01
N TYR A 165 -1.62 29.12 -9.32
CA TYR A 165 -0.97 30.08 -10.22
C TYR A 165 -1.95 30.91 -11.06
N LYS A 166 -3.21 31.07 -10.63
CA LYS A 166 -4.24 31.78 -11.41
C LYS A 166 -3.87 33.21 -11.84
N ASN A 167 -2.91 33.84 -11.15
CA ASN A 167 -2.45 35.21 -11.39
C ASN A 167 -1.09 35.27 -12.11
N ASP A 168 -0.55 34.12 -12.54
CA ASP A 168 0.76 34.00 -13.20
C ASP A 168 0.56 33.33 -14.59
N PRO A 169 0.35 34.13 -15.65
CA PRO A 169 0.10 33.62 -16.99
C PRO A 169 1.23 32.76 -17.55
N ASP A 170 2.47 33.06 -17.18
CA ASP A 170 3.65 32.35 -17.67
C ASP A 170 3.69 30.92 -17.11
N VAL A 171 3.42 30.76 -15.80
CA VAL A 171 3.32 29.43 -15.18
C VAL A 171 2.09 28.66 -15.67
N LEU A 172 0.97 29.34 -15.91
CA LEU A 172 -0.24 28.69 -16.46
C LEU A 172 0.02 28.07 -17.84
N ALA A 173 0.75 28.76 -18.72
CA ALA A 173 1.12 28.21 -20.02
C ALA A 173 1.98 26.95 -19.90
N ILE A 174 2.91 26.93 -18.93
CA ILE A 174 3.74 25.74 -18.64
C ILE A 174 2.87 24.59 -18.09
N LEU A 175 1.91 24.89 -17.19
CA LEU A 175 0.99 23.88 -16.67
C LEU A 175 0.07 23.31 -17.74
N GLU A 176 -0.35 24.10 -18.74
CA GLU A 176 -1.11 23.59 -19.88
C GLU A 176 -0.31 22.66 -20.78
N ASP A 177 0.97 22.95 -20.99
CA ASP A 177 1.88 22.06 -21.71
C ASP A 177 2.11 20.76 -20.92
N TYR A 178 2.33 20.89 -19.60
CA TYR A 178 2.48 19.76 -18.69
C TYR A 178 1.26 18.83 -18.72
N ASP A 179 0.04 19.39 -18.64
CA ASP A 179 -1.23 18.67 -18.70
C ASP A 179 -1.34 17.79 -19.96
N LYS A 180 -0.90 18.33 -21.10
CA LYS A 180 -1.01 17.67 -22.41
C LYS A 180 0.09 16.64 -22.65
N ASN A 181 1.33 16.94 -22.25
CA ASN A 181 2.51 16.22 -22.70
C ASN A 181 3.18 15.38 -21.61
N VAL A 182 3.05 15.77 -20.34
CA VAL A 182 3.79 15.15 -19.23
C VAL A 182 2.86 14.35 -18.31
N LEU A 183 1.70 14.89 -17.94
CA LEU A 183 0.74 14.20 -17.08
C LEU A 183 0.35 12.80 -17.60
N PRO A 184 0.13 12.56 -18.91
CA PRO A 184 -0.14 11.21 -19.43
C PRO A 184 0.97 10.20 -19.12
N THR A 185 2.23 10.65 -19.00
CA THR A 185 3.34 9.75 -18.67
C THR A 185 3.25 9.23 -17.23
N LEU A 186 2.71 10.02 -16.30
CA LEU A 186 2.47 9.61 -14.91
C LEU A 186 1.40 8.52 -14.79
N GLU A 187 0.50 8.41 -15.78
CA GLU A 187 -0.51 7.34 -15.84
C GLU A 187 0.13 5.97 -16.07
N SER A 188 1.26 5.92 -16.79
CA SER A 188 2.05 4.70 -17.01
C SER A 188 3.07 4.41 -15.90
N GLY A 189 3.22 5.32 -14.94
CA GLY A 189 4.19 5.23 -13.84
C GLY A 189 5.21 6.37 -13.84
N LEU A 190 5.88 6.56 -12.71
CA LEU A 190 6.92 7.58 -12.54
C LEU A 190 8.25 6.89 -12.25
N ILE A 191 9.19 7.03 -13.18
CA ILE A 191 10.57 6.59 -12.98
C ILE A 191 11.34 7.72 -12.31
N VAL A 192 11.91 7.44 -11.14
CA VAL A 192 12.78 8.36 -10.40
C VAL A 192 14.17 7.79 -10.28
N ASN A 193 15.16 8.68 -10.31
CA ASN A 193 16.52 8.37 -9.92
C ASN A 193 16.84 9.19 -8.68
N ILE A 194 17.27 8.54 -7.61
CA ILE A 194 17.45 9.15 -6.30
C ILE A 194 18.93 9.40 -6.00
N LEU A 195 19.24 10.44 -5.23
CA LEU A 195 20.56 10.80 -4.76
C LEU A 195 20.74 10.37 -3.30
N PHE A 196 21.86 9.75 -2.96
CA PHE A 196 22.04 9.14 -1.64
C PHE A 196 22.45 10.09 -0.51
N ASN A 197 22.52 11.41 -0.76
CA ASN A 197 22.94 12.43 0.21
C ASN A 197 21.82 13.32 0.76
N SER A 198 20.60 13.23 0.25
CA SER A 198 19.51 14.14 0.64
C SER A 198 18.17 13.43 0.56
N ILE A 199 17.31 13.59 1.55
CA ILE A 199 15.94 13.05 1.53
C ILE A 199 15.06 13.64 0.42
N PHE A 200 15.46 14.78 -0.15
CA PHE A 200 14.83 15.43 -1.31
C PHE A 200 15.62 15.18 -2.60
N GLY A 201 16.59 14.26 -2.56
CA GLY A 201 17.54 14.00 -3.62
C GLY A 201 16.90 13.21 -4.75
N PHE A 202 16.31 13.90 -5.72
CA PHE A 202 15.79 13.29 -6.95
C PHE A 202 16.38 14.00 -8.17
N ASP A 203 16.64 13.24 -9.23
CA ASP A 203 16.94 13.82 -10.53
C ASP A 203 15.77 14.68 -11.00
N LYS A 204 16.10 15.85 -11.54
CA LYS A 204 15.12 16.78 -12.08
C LYS A 204 14.59 16.27 -13.42
N THR A 205 13.52 15.50 -13.36
CA THR A 205 12.77 15.07 -14.55
C THR A 205 11.52 15.93 -14.71
N ALA A 206 11.02 16.07 -15.94
CA ALA A 206 9.79 16.81 -16.19
C ALA A 206 8.61 16.27 -15.35
N PRO A 207 8.35 14.94 -15.28
CA PRO A 207 7.25 14.40 -14.47
C PRO A 207 7.33 14.70 -12.97
N CYS A 208 8.53 14.93 -12.41
CA CYS A 208 8.68 15.29 -11.00
C CYS A 208 8.32 16.75 -10.70
N GLN A 209 8.25 17.63 -11.71
CA GLN A 209 7.95 19.05 -11.48
C GLN A 209 6.55 19.29 -10.91
N ILE A 210 5.64 18.33 -11.07
CA ILE A 210 4.30 18.42 -10.49
C ILE A 210 4.32 18.59 -8.96
N PHE A 211 5.30 17.99 -8.29
CA PHE A 211 5.47 18.11 -6.84
C PHE A 211 5.77 19.57 -6.44
N ASP A 212 6.64 20.24 -7.21
CA ASP A 212 6.99 21.65 -7.00
C ASP A 212 5.80 22.57 -7.26
N TYR A 213 5.07 22.36 -8.36
CA TYR A 213 3.88 23.15 -8.69
C TYR A 213 2.79 23.03 -7.62
N LEU A 214 2.61 21.85 -7.02
CA LEU A 214 1.61 21.61 -5.99
C LEU A 214 2.07 21.98 -4.58
N HIS A 215 3.35 22.35 -4.42
CA HIS A 215 4.01 22.53 -3.13
C HIS A 215 3.89 21.29 -2.23
N ILE A 216 4.06 20.11 -2.82
CA ILE A 216 4.07 18.81 -2.13
C ILE A 216 5.51 18.31 -2.10
N LYS A 217 6.03 18.01 -0.92
CA LYS A 217 7.36 17.40 -0.80
C LYS A 217 7.35 15.97 -1.33
N LEU A 218 8.26 15.65 -2.23
CA LEU A 218 8.63 14.27 -2.56
C LEU A 218 9.87 13.90 -1.73
N VAL A 219 9.80 12.80 -0.97
CA VAL A 219 10.87 12.36 -0.06
C VAL A 219 11.22 10.89 -0.22
N HIS A 220 12.47 10.52 0.04
CA HIS A 220 12.92 9.13 0.17
C HIS A 220 13.86 8.97 1.37
N GLY A 221 13.99 7.74 1.87
CA GLY A 221 14.80 7.43 3.05
C GLY A 221 16.07 6.62 2.75
N TRP A 222 16.41 6.43 1.47
CA TRP A 222 17.61 5.69 1.06
C TRP A 222 18.86 6.59 1.12
N ILE A 223 19.31 6.91 2.34
CA ILE A 223 20.39 7.88 2.59
C ILE A 223 21.60 7.19 3.19
N VAL A 224 22.79 7.52 2.68
CA VAL A 224 24.05 7.06 3.25
C VAL A 224 24.35 7.86 4.50
N ASP A 225 24.59 7.15 5.59
CA ASP A 225 24.95 7.74 6.87
C ASP A 225 26.36 8.39 6.81
N PRO A 226 26.49 9.72 7.02
CA PRO A 226 27.78 10.40 7.05
C PRO A 226 28.74 9.90 8.14
N GLU A 227 28.25 9.24 9.19
CA GLU A 227 29.10 8.61 10.20
C GLU A 227 29.91 7.44 9.61
N LYS A 228 29.41 6.78 8.57
CA LYS A 228 30.13 5.78 7.77
C LYS A 228 31.02 6.46 6.73
N LYS A 229 32.10 7.10 7.19
CA LYS A 229 32.95 8.01 6.39
C LYS A 229 33.41 7.45 5.04
N GLU A 230 33.89 6.21 5.00
CA GLU A 230 34.39 5.59 3.75
C GLU A 230 33.25 5.32 2.76
N LEU A 231 32.12 4.77 3.24
CA LEU A 231 30.92 4.58 2.44
C LEU A 231 30.37 5.90 1.90
N PHE A 232 30.24 6.92 2.77
CA PHE A 232 29.77 8.25 2.37
C PHE A 232 30.68 8.89 1.32
N LYS A 233 32.00 8.79 1.49
CA LYS A 233 32.97 9.28 0.50
C LYS A 233 32.86 8.55 -0.83
N ALA A 234 32.60 7.24 -0.81
CA ALA A 234 32.50 6.42 -2.02
C ALA A 234 31.22 6.72 -2.81
N ILE A 235 30.06 6.78 -2.14
CA ILE A 235 28.75 6.76 -2.82
C ILE A 235 27.80 7.92 -2.47
N GLY A 236 28.12 8.78 -1.49
CA GLY A 236 27.20 9.80 -0.99
C GLY A 236 26.70 10.78 -2.05
N ASN A 237 27.56 11.20 -2.99
CA ASN A 237 27.18 12.12 -4.08
C ASN A 237 26.70 11.41 -5.34
N GLN A 238 26.47 10.10 -5.29
CA GLN A 238 26.00 9.33 -6.44
C GLN A 238 24.48 9.17 -6.40
N ASN A 239 23.91 8.88 -7.57
CA ASN A 239 22.55 8.38 -7.67
C ASN A 239 22.52 6.86 -7.92
N TYR A 240 21.32 6.27 -7.91
CA TYR A 240 21.14 4.83 -8.13
C TYR A 240 21.69 4.36 -9.48
N ASN A 241 21.44 5.10 -10.55
CA ASN A 241 21.92 4.76 -11.89
C ASN A 241 23.45 4.86 -12.04
N ASP A 242 24.11 5.73 -11.26
CA ASP A 242 25.56 5.84 -11.22
C ASP A 242 26.22 4.69 -10.44
N LEU A 243 25.58 4.28 -9.34
CA LEU A 243 26.12 3.25 -8.44
C LEU A 243 25.97 1.85 -9.02
N THR A 244 24.83 1.55 -9.64
CA THR A 244 24.51 0.21 -10.17
C THR A 244 25.60 -0.40 -11.07
N PRO A 245 26.08 0.28 -12.14
CA PRO A 245 27.15 -0.26 -12.98
C PRO A 245 28.47 -0.40 -12.21
N LYS A 246 28.77 0.51 -11.27
CA LYS A 246 30.00 0.48 -10.47
C LYS A 246 30.08 -0.72 -9.54
N ILE A 247 28.94 -1.24 -9.07
CA ILE A 247 28.89 -2.49 -8.28
C ILE A 247 29.25 -3.69 -9.14
N VAL A 248 28.84 -3.71 -10.41
CA VAL A 248 29.17 -4.79 -11.35
C VAL A 248 30.66 -4.78 -11.70
N THR A 249 31.24 -3.60 -11.90
CA THR A 249 32.67 -3.41 -12.18
C THR A 249 33.41 -2.85 -10.96
N PHE A 250 33.23 -3.49 -9.80
CA PHE A 250 33.70 -2.98 -8.50
C PHE A 250 35.20 -2.68 -8.48
N ASP A 251 36.04 -3.67 -8.82
CA ASP A 251 37.50 -3.55 -8.82
C ASP A 251 38.02 -2.40 -9.71
N GLN A 252 37.29 -2.07 -10.77
CA GLN A 252 37.63 -0.96 -11.69
C GLN A 252 37.15 0.38 -11.16
N SER A 253 35.98 0.41 -10.52
CA SER A 253 35.30 1.62 -10.08
C SER A 253 35.79 2.13 -8.73
N PHE A 254 36.28 1.20 -7.90
CA PHE A 254 36.79 1.45 -6.55
C PHE A 254 38.16 0.77 -6.38
N PRO A 255 39.19 1.18 -7.15
CA PRO A 255 40.52 0.58 -7.08
C PRO A 255 41.09 0.73 -5.66
N ASP A 256 41.84 -0.27 -5.22
CA ASP A 256 42.49 -0.34 -3.90
C ASP A 256 41.53 -0.25 -2.69
N SER A 257 40.22 -0.44 -2.91
CA SER A 257 39.24 -0.40 -1.83
C SER A 257 39.26 -1.69 -0.99
N PRO A 258 39.10 -1.59 0.34
CA PRO A 258 39.05 -2.76 1.21
C PRO A 258 37.80 -3.60 0.94
N LYS A 259 37.87 -4.92 1.18
CA LYS A 259 36.74 -5.84 0.99
C LYS A 259 35.55 -5.48 1.88
N GLU A 260 35.82 -4.90 3.05
CA GLU A 260 34.78 -4.41 3.96
C GLU A 260 33.93 -3.31 3.29
N LEU A 261 34.56 -2.38 2.55
CA LEU A 261 33.85 -1.31 1.82
C LEU A 261 33.02 -1.87 0.66
N GLU A 262 33.53 -2.88 -0.04
CA GLU A 262 32.76 -3.60 -1.07
C GLU A 262 31.47 -4.20 -0.50
N GLN A 263 31.58 -4.86 0.66
CA GLN A 263 30.43 -5.44 1.33
C GLN A 263 29.45 -4.35 1.80
N GLU A 264 29.93 -3.26 2.39
CA GLU A 264 29.07 -2.14 2.82
C GLU A 264 28.30 -1.50 1.65
N ILE A 265 28.95 -1.32 0.49
CA ILE A 265 28.30 -0.78 -0.71
C ILE A 265 27.23 -1.75 -1.22
N LYS A 266 27.53 -3.05 -1.27
CA LYS A 266 26.55 -4.08 -1.67
C LYS A 266 25.39 -4.17 -0.71
N ASP A 267 25.63 -4.12 0.60
CA ASP A 267 24.59 -4.15 1.63
C ASP A 267 23.70 -2.91 1.56
N PHE A 268 24.30 -1.73 1.33
CA PHE A 268 23.54 -0.50 1.10
C PHE A 268 22.69 -0.58 -0.18
N ALA A 269 23.26 -1.08 -1.28
CA ALA A 269 22.59 -1.20 -2.57
C ALA A 269 21.43 -2.23 -2.55
N ASN A 270 21.59 -3.31 -1.78
CA ASN A 270 20.60 -4.36 -1.61
C ASN A 270 19.59 -4.06 -0.49
N SER A 271 19.65 -2.89 0.15
CA SER A 271 18.67 -2.50 1.16
C SER A 271 17.29 -2.24 0.53
N ASN A 272 16.24 -2.33 1.33
CA ASN A 272 14.84 -2.07 0.94
C ASN A 272 14.54 -0.55 0.76
N GLN A 273 15.45 0.15 0.07
CA GLN A 273 15.42 1.58 -0.25
C GLN A 273 15.13 2.50 0.96
N LEU A 274 15.59 2.10 2.15
CA LEU A 274 15.37 2.82 3.40
C LEU A 274 16.49 2.50 4.40
N THR A 275 17.05 3.54 5.01
CA THR A 275 18.04 3.43 6.09
C THR A 275 17.50 4.05 7.37
N ASP A 276 18.01 3.63 8.54
CA ASP A 276 17.63 4.22 9.84
C ASP A 276 17.99 5.71 9.91
N TYR A 277 19.14 6.07 9.33
CA TYR A 277 19.59 7.44 9.19
C TYR A 277 18.62 8.26 8.31
N GLY A 278 18.23 7.74 7.14
CA GLY A 278 17.27 8.40 6.26
C GLY A 278 15.89 8.55 6.89
N LEU A 279 15.40 7.54 7.61
CA LEU A 279 14.13 7.61 8.34
C LEU A 279 14.17 8.70 9.42
N SER A 280 15.26 8.75 10.19
CA SER A 280 15.48 9.78 11.21
C SER A 280 15.55 11.18 10.61
N LEU A 281 16.20 11.34 9.45
CA LEU A 281 16.25 12.62 8.73
C LEU A 281 14.86 13.07 8.28
N ILE A 282 14.04 12.18 7.71
CA ILE A 282 12.66 12.51 7.34
C ILE A 282 11.90 12.99 8.57
N GLN A 283 11.97 12.25 9.68
CA GLN A 283 11.27 12.59 10.92
C GLN A 283 11.70 13.96 11.48
N GLN A 284 12.97 14.34 11.33
CA GLN A 284 13.48 15.65 11.78
C GLN A 284 13.10 16.81 10.85
N ASN A 285 13.01 16.57 9.54
CA ASN A 285 12.84 17.61 8.53
C ASN A 285 11.39 17.79 8.03
N LEU A 286 10.52 16.81 8.30
CA LEU A 286 9.08 16.93 8.08
C LEU A 286 8.43 17.64 9.26
N LYS A 287 7.59 18.64 8.98
CA LYS A 287 6.84 19.36 10.03
C LYS A 287 5.72 18.47 10.55
N GLU A 288 5.29 18.75 11.78
CA GLU A 288 4.11 18.07 12.35
C GLU A 288 2.88 18.30 11.46
N ASP A 289 2.12 17.23 11.23
CA ASP A 289 0.92 17.18 10.37
C ASP A 289 1.16 17.61 8.90
N GLU A 290 2.42 17.67 8.45
CA GLU A 290 2.76 17.94 7.06
C GLU A 290 2.63 16.67 6.20
N LEU A 291 1.72 16.73 5.22
CA LEU A 291 1.53 15.68 4.23
C LEU A 291 2.55 15.81 3.09
N CYS A 292 3.14 14.68 2.72
CA CYS A 292 4.12 14.54 1.64
C CYS A 292 3.92 13.23 0.87
N VAL A 293 4.68 13.05 -0.21
CA VAL A 293 4.77 11.79 -0.94
C VAL A 293 6.10 11.13 -0.63
N PHE A 294 6.06 9.87 -0.21
CA PHE A 294 7.21 9.06 0.16
C PHE A 294 7.49 8.00 -0.91
N PHE A 295 8.74 7.91 -1.36
CA PHE A 295 9.21 6.90 -2.31
C PHE A 295 10.04 5.83 -1.60
N ARG A 296 9.63 4.57 -1.76
CA ARG A 296 10.31 3.38 -1.25
C ARG A 296 9.92 2.15 -2.06
N ASN A 297 10.87 1.25 -2.31
CA ASN A 297 10.67 -0.01 -3.03
C ASN A 297 9.93 0.17 -4.37
N ASN A 298 10.33 1.17 -5.16
CA ASN A 298 9.69 1.54 -6.43
C ASN A 298 8.20 1.90 -6.32
N HIS A 299 7.75 2.27 -5.12
CA HIS A 299 6.38 2.64 -4.84
C HIS A 299 6.30 4.03 -4.22
N PHE A 300 5.21 4.74 -4.51
CA PHE A 300 4.92 6.05 -3.96
C PHE A 300 3.73 5.94 -3.01
N ALA A 301 3.89 6.44 -1.79
CA ALA A 301 2.84 6.46 -0.80
C ALA A 301 2.62 7.87 -0.23
N THR A 302 1.40 8.14 0.25
CA THR A 302 1.14 9.37 1.03
C THR A 302 1.65 9.19 2.45
N MET A 303 2.41 10.16 2.96
CA MET A 303 2.99 10.10 4.30
C MET A 303 2.74 11.40 5.07
N THR A 304 2.61 11.29 6.39
CA THR A 304 2.57 12.43 7.32
C THR A 304 3.43 12.17 8.54
N LYS A 305 3.84 13.23 9.22
CA LYS A 305 4.35 13.16 10.60
C LYS A 305 3.22 13.52 11.56
N HIS A 306 3.00 12.72 12.59
CA HIS A 306 2.03 13.00 13.66
C HIS A 306 2.54 12.46 15.00
N ASP A 307 2.38 13.24 16.07
CA ASP A 307 2.95 13.01 17.39
C ASP A 307 4.45 12.61 17.35
N GLY A 308 5.20 13.23 16.44
CA GLY A 308 6.61 12.93 16.25
C GLY A 308 6.91 11.67 15.44
N PHE A 309 5.93 10.83 15.09
CA PHE A 309 6.11 9.59 14.32
C PHE A 309 5.70 9.73 12.86
N LEU A 310 6.31 8.93 11.99
CA LEU A 310 5.97 8.88 10.56
C LEU A 310 4.88 7.84 10.30
N HIS A 311 3.91 8.22 9.47
CA HIS A 311 2.74 7.42 9.15
C HIS A 311 2.50 7.40 7.65
N ILE A 312 2.32 6.20 7.08
CA ILE A 312 1.96 5.99 5.68
C ILE A 312 0.44 5.77 5.59
N LEU A 313 -0.20 6.38 4.61
CA LEU A 313 -1.61 6.17 4.35
C LEU A 313 -1.85 4.75 3.85
N VAL A 314 -2.78 4.03 4.47
CA VAL A 314 -3.22 2.71 4.01
C VAL A 314 -4.20 2.89 2.84
N SER A 315 -3.65 2.88 1.63
CA SER A 315 -4.41 3.01 0.39
C SER A 315 -4.64 1.69 -0.35
N ASP A 316 -4.21 0.55 0.19
CA ASP A 316 -4.43 -0.75 -0.46
C ASP A 316 -5.93 -1.11 -0.53
N LEU A 317 -6.36 -1.64 -1.68
CA LEU A 317 -7.76 -2.00 -1.96
C LEU A 317 -8.32 -3.04 -0.97
N GLY A 318 -7.48 -3.93 -0.44
CA GLY A 318 -7.88 -4.94 0.55
C GLY A 318 -8.47 -4.33 1.83
N TYR A 319 -8.14 -3.07 2.14
CA TYR A 319 -8.65 -2.35 3.31
C TYR A 319 -9.85 -1.45 2.99
N GLU A 320 -10.50 -1.59 1.83
CA GLU A 320 -11.64 -0.75 1.44
C GLU A 320 -12.75 -0.72 2.52
N ARG A 321 -13.06 -1.89 3.10
CA ARG A 321 -14.14 -2.04 4.10
C ARG A 321 -13.73 -1.68 5.52
N GLU A 322 -12.43 -1.55 5.79
CA GLU A 322 -11.86 -1.33 7.12
C GLU A 322 -11.83 0.16 7.48
N LYS A 323 -12.92 0.69 8.04
CA LYS A 323 -13.09 2.13 8.30
C LYS A 323 -12.06 2.73 9.28
N ASN A 324 -11.56 1.92 10.22
CA ASN A 324 -10.64 2.37 11.26
C ASN A 324 -9.17 2.04 10.94
N ILE A 325 -8.87 1.51 9.74
CA ILE A 325 -7.50 1.33 9.26
C ILE A 325 -7.25 2.40 8.19
N ILE A 326 -6.50 3.43 8.58
CA ILE A 326 -6.24 4.62 7.76
C ILE A 326 -4.74 4.89 7.67
N TRP A 327 -4.01 4.77 8.76
CA TRP A 327 -2.57 5.02 8.81
C TRP A 327 -1.83 3.76 9.25
N ASP A 328 -0.65 3.52 8.66
CA ASP A 328 0.33 2.56 9.14
C ASP A 328 1.54 3.32 9.68
N ARG A 329 1.88 3.13 10.95
CA ARG A 329 3.04 3.78 11.57
C ARG A 329 4.32 3.05 11.19
N ILE A 330 5.30 3.80 10.67
CA ILE A 330 6.63 3.26 10.42
C ILE A 330 7.37 3.15 11.77
N MET A 331 7.49 1.94 12.31
CA MET A 331 8.22 1.69 13.56
C MET A 331 9.71 1.45 13.31
N THR A 332 10.04 0.70 12.26
CA THR A 332 11.41 0.31 11.90
C THR A 332 11.55 0.26 10.37
N LYS A 333 12.79 0.17 9.87
CA LYS A 333 13.03 -0.06 8.44
C LYS A 333 12.56 -1.45 7.99
N GLU A 334 12.46 -2.41 8.90
CA GLU A 334 12.03 -3.80 8.63
C GLU A 334 10.52 -3.94 8.40
N GLY A 335 9.73 -2.90 8.73
CA GLY A 335 8.30 -2.87 8.39
C GLY A 335 7.38 -3.51 9.45
N GLU A 336 7.67 -3.32 10.73
CA GLU A 336 6.66 -3.55 11.77
C GLU A 336 5.51 -2.56 11.57
N SER A 337 4.34 -3.07 11.19
CA SER A 337 3.14 -2.26 10.95
C SER A 337 2.31 -2.10 12.21
N LEU A 338 1.89 -0.86 12.47
CA LEU A 338 0.88 -0.55 13.48
C LEU A 338 -0.21 0.26 12.79
N PHE A 339 -1.35 -0.41 12.56
CA PHE A 339 -2.52 0.21 11.94
C PHE A 339 -3.26 1.10 12.92
N LEU A 340 -3.56 2.31 12.46
CA LEU A 340 -4.20 3.37 13.23
C LEU A 340 -5.39 3.94 12.46
N SER A 341 -6.35 4.48 13.21
CA SER A 341 -7.47 5.24 12.66
C SER A 341 -7.04 6.64 12.23
N GLY A 342 -7.96 7.41 11.64
CA GLY A 342 -7.67 8.77 11.17
C GLY A 342 -7.50 9.80 12.30
N LYS A 343 -7.59 9.36 13.56
CA LYS A 343 -7.16 10.09 14.75
C LYS A 343 -5.79 9.64 15.28
N PHE A 344 -5.08 8.79 14.53
CA PHE A 344 -3.80 8.18 14.90
C PHE A 344 -3.86 7.31 16.17
N LEU A 345 -5.02 6.71 16.42
CA LEU A 345 -5.26 5.81 17.54
C LEU A 345 -5.23 4.37 17.07
N SER A 346 -4.60 3.49 17.85
CA SER A 346 -4.72 2.05 17.61
C SER A 346 -6.11 1.57 18.00
N ARG A 347 -6.48 0.37 17.54
CA ARG A 347 -7.74 -0.27 17.95
C ARG A 347 -7.84 -0.39 19.48
N LYS A 348 -6.72 -0.68 20.16
CA LYS A 348 -6.64 -0.76 21.61
C LYS A 348 -6.91 0.61 22.25
N ASP A 349 -6.30 1.68 21.73
CA ASP A 349 -6.52 3.04 22.26
C ASP A 349 -7.99 3.48 22.11
N GLU A 350 -8.61 3.18 20.97
CA GLU A 350 -10.05 3.43 20.75
C GLU A 350 -10.91 2.67 21.77
N SER A 351 -10.64 1.39 22.00
CA SER A 351 -11.34 0.59 23.01
C SER A 351 -11.12 1.13 24.42
N ILE A 352 -9.91 1.60 24.76
CA ILE A 352 -9.62 2.21 26.07
C ILE A 352 -10.48 3.48 26.29
N ILE A 353 -10.65 4.31 25.25
CA ILE A 353 -11.49 5.52 25.32
C ILE A 353 -12.97 5.15 25.54
N GLU A 354 -13.45 4.10 24.87
CA GLU A 354 -14.82 3.59 25.04
C GLU A 354 -15.05 3.03 26.44
N VAL A 355 -14.09 2.24 26.97
CA VAL A 355 -14.11 1.73 28.34
C VAL A 355 -14.12 2.87 29.34
N LYS A 356 -13.25 3.88 29.17
CA LYS A 356 -13.23 5.08 30.04
C LYS A 356 -14.61 5.74 30.11
N SER A 357 -15.24 5.94 28.95
CA SER A 357 -16.56 6.56 28.86
C SER A 357 -17.64 5.70 29.53
N THR A 358 -17.58 4.39 29.34
CA THR A 358 -18.52 3.42 29.93
C THR A 358 -18.41 3.35 31.44
N LEU A 359 -17.19 3.32 32.00
CA LEU A 359 -16.98 3.30 33.45
C LEU A 359 -17.49 4.59 34.12
N VAL A 360 -17.30 5.75 33.49
CA VAL A 360 -17.89 7.00 33.97
C VAL A 360 -19.42 6.92 33.97
N LEU A 361 -20.02 6.35 32.91
CA LEU A 361 -21.48 6.13 32.83
C LEU A 361 -21.99 5.13 33.88
N PHE A 362 -21.18 4.14 34.25
CA PHE A 362 -21.50 3.23 35.35
C PHE A 362 -21.46 3.90 36.73
N GLY A 363 -20.95 5.12 36.86
CA GLY A 363 -20.92 5.86 38.12
C GLY A 363 -19.60 5.78 38.88
N PHE A 364 -18.52 5.31 38.23
CA PHE A 364 -17.19 5.37 38.82
C PHE A 364 -16.64 6.80 38.78
N SER A 365 -15.93 7.19 39.86
CA SER A 365 -15.28 8.50 39.93
C SER A 365 -14.05 8.58 39.01
N THR A 366 -13.70 9.79 38.55
CA THR A 366 -12.54 10.00 37.66
C THR A 366 -11.24 9.35 38.16
N PRO A 367 -10.86 9.45 39.46
CA PRO A 367 -9.65 8.79 39.95
C PRO A 367 -9.68 7.26 39.85
N GLN A 368 -10.85 6.64 40.09
CA GLN A 368 -11.02 5.19 39.97
C GLN A 368 -10.91 4.76 38.50
N VAL A 369 -11.58 5.50 37.61
CA VAL A 369 -11.51 5.25 36.17
C VAL A 369 -10.07 5.37 35.68
N ASP A 370 -9.34 6.41 36.04
CA ASP A 370 -7.95 6.59 35.62
C ASP A 370 -7.03 5.46 36.13
N GLU A 371 -7.25 4.95 37.36
CA GLU A 371 -6.54 3.78 37.89
C GLU A 371 -6.81 2.52 37.04
N ALA A 372 -8.06 2.29 36.66
CA ALA A 372 -8.44 1.17 35.80
C ALA A 372 -7.88 1.30 34.38
N ILE A 373 -7.85 2.52 33.81
CA ILE A 373 -7.26 2.77 32.49
C ILE A 373 -5.77 2.48 32.49
N VAL A 374 -5.02 2.90 33.52
CA VAL A 374 -3.59 2.57 33.66
C VAL A 374 -3.39 1.05 33.69
N HIS A 375 -4.26 0.32 34.41
CA HIS A 375 -4.19 -1.13 34.48
C HIS A 375 -4.40 -1.82 33.12
N ILE A 376 -5.49 -1.50 32.41
CA ILE A 376 -5.78 -2.15 31.12
C ILE A 376 -4.82 -1.72 30.00
N SER A 377 -4.22 -0.52 30.11
CA SER A 377 -3.22 -0.05 29.15
C SER A 377 -1.95 -0.92 29.17
N ALA A 378 -1.61 -1.49 30.33
CA ALA A 378 -0.45 -2.37 30.51
C ALA A 378 -0.67 -3.82 30.02
N ILE A 379 -1.86 -4.16 29.52
CA ILE A 379 -2.18 -5.51 29.05
C ILE A 379 -1.75 -5.68 27.59
N ASP A 380 -0.79 -6.57 27.33
CA ASP A 380 -0.28 -6.81 25.97
C ASP A 380 -1.13 -7.78 25.14
N LYS A 381 -2.13 -8.44 25.75
CA LYS A 381 -2.99 -9.40 25.06
C LYS A 381 -4.05 -8.67 24.22
N LEU A 382 -4.09 -8.98 22.92
CA LEU A 382 -4.97 -8.35 21.93
C LEU A 382 -6.45 -8.80 22.02
N ASP A 383 -6.72 -10.01 22.51
CA ASP A 383 -8.07 -10.62 22.55
C ASP A 383 -8.75 -10.53 23.93
N VAL A 384 -8.48 -9.48 24.70
CA VAL A 384 -9.07 -9.29 26.03
C VAL A 384 -10.21 -8.28 25.96
N ASP A 385 -11.35 -8.62 26.58
CA ASP A 385 -12.40 -7.66 26.84
C ASP A 385 -11.93 -6.65 27.90
N LEU A 386 -11.51 -5.48 27.43
CA LEU A 386 -10.94 -4.44 28.28
C LEU A 386 -11.96 -3.87 29.27
N LEU A 387 -13.26 -3.91 28.98
CA LEU A 387 -14.29 -3.45 29.90
C LEU A 387 -14.46 -4.42 31.06
N ASP A 388 -14.51 -5.72 30.77
CA ASP A 388 -14.58 -6.77 31.78
C ASP A 388 -13.35 -6.73 32.69
N GLU A 389 -12.16 -6.59 32.11
CA GLU A 389 -10.91 -6.53 32.89
C GLU A 389 -10.82 -5.27 33.75
N ALA A 390 -11.21 -4.10 33.22
CA ALA A 390 -11.28 -2.88 34.01
C ALA A 390 -12.30 -3.00 35.17
N THR A 391 -13.44 -3.64 34.93
CA THR A 391 -14.48 -3.85 35.96
C THR A 391 -14.01 -4.82 37.05
N LYS A 392 -13.34 -5.92 36.67
CA LYS A 392 -12.72 -6.86 37.62
C LYS A 392 -11.66 -6.16 38.47
N TYR A 393 -10.82 -5.35 37.84
CA TYR A 393 -9.79 -4.57 38.55
C TYR A 393 -10.43 -3.66 39.61
N LEU A 394 -11.41 -2.85 39.22
CA LEU A 394 -12.12 -1.95 40.14
C LEU A 394 -12.80 -2.70 41.29
N THR A 395 -13.45 -3.82 40.97
CA THR A 395 -14.11 -4.69 41.97
C THR A 395 -13.08 -5.28 42.94
N SER A 396 -11.91 -5.69 42.45
CA SER A 396 -10.83 -6.23 43.30
C SER A 396 -10.28 -5.19 44.30
N LYS A 397 -10.40 -3.90 43.98
CA LYS A 397 -10.07 -2.77 44.87
C LYS A 397 -11.19 -2.39 45.82
N GLY A 398 -12.36 -3.04 45.73
CA GLY A 398 -13.53 -2.75 46.56
C GLY A 398 -14.27 -1.48 46.16
N TYR A 399 -14.04 -0.95 44.95
CA TYR A 399 -14.78 0.19 44.45
C TYR A 399 -16.18 -0.22 44.01
N ILE A 400 -17.17 0.57 44.39
CA ILE A 400 -18.58 0.37 44.03
C ILE A 400 -19.02 1.60 43.22
N PRO A 401 -19.64 1.41 42.03
CA PRO A 401 -20.21 2.52 41.28
C PRO A 401 -21.30 3.23 42.09
N MET A 402 -21.33 4.57 42.02
CA MET A 402 -22.31 5.40 42.75
C MET A 402 -23.70 5.37 42.13
#